data_AF-A0A9E6AH20-F1
#
_entry.id   AF-A0A9E6AH20-F1
#
_cell.length_a   1.000
_cell.length_b   1.000
_cell.length_c   1.000
_cell.angle_alpha   90.00
_cell.angle_beta   90.00
_cell.angle_gamma   90.00
#
_symmetry.space_group_name_H-M   'P 1'
#
loop_
_entity.id
_entity.type
_entity.pdbx_description
1 polymer ?
#
loop_
_entity_poly.entity_id
_entity_poly.type
_entity_poly.pdbx_seq_one_letter_code
_entity_poly.pdbx_strand_id
1 'polypeptide(L)'
;MSLTRDDLRAAVSVGTITEAQAASILSLSDARRGARENLSGLDEPFELFKGFNEIFIVVGLTILYAGWAGLTGLSVLFVENPGAQMMLYAGFSMAAVAGLAAYFTLKRRMIAPSIALSIMFAISAMQFGSSLGDVLSNQTPTVWAIASGFTGAWLFLYWAIFRVPFTLLLV
;
A
#
# COMPACT_ATOMS: atom_id res chain seq x y z
N MET A 1 31.75 19.28 -18.86
CA MET A 1 32.07 18.45 -20.04
C MET A 1 31.65 17.02 -19.71
N SER A 2 30.61 16.49 -20.37
CA SER A 2 30.09 15.13 -20.12
C SER A 2 30.49 14.19 -21.25
N LEU A 3 31.00 13.00 -20.92
CA LEU A 3 31.23 11.92 -21.89
C LEU A 3 29.92 11.56 -22.60
N THR A 4 29.93 11.56 -23.93
CA THR A 4 28.80 11.22 -24.79
C THR A 4 28.93 9.79 -25.34
N ARG A 5 27.85 9.27 -25.95
CA ARG A 5 27.89 7.94 -26.61
C ARG A 5 28.89 7.90 -27.76
N ASP A 6 29.07 9.03 -28.43
CA ASP A 6 30.00 9.13 -29.55
C ASP A 6 31.46 9.09 -29.07
N ASP A 7 31.75 9.66 -27.90
CA ASP A 7 33.07 9.55 -27.27
C ASP A 7 33.41 8.09 -26.93
N LEU A 8 32.44 7.31 -26.45
CA LEU A 8 32.63 5.88 -26.17
C LEU A 8 32.85 5.07 -27.44
N ARG A 9 32.11 5.37 -28.52
CA ARG A 9 32.31 4.72 -29.83
C ARG A 9 33.67 5.06 -30.44
N ALA A 10 34.10 6.31 -30.32
CA ALA A 10 35.43 6.73 -30.73
C ALA A 10 36.51 5.98 -29.94
N ALA A 11 36.37 5.86 -28.62
CA ALA A 11 37.31 5.13 -27.78
C ALA A 11 37.42 3.63 -28.13
N VAL A 12 36.32 2.99 -28.55
CA VAL A 12 36.32 1.62 -29.07
C VAL A 12 37.05 1.54 -30.42
N SER A 13 36.78 2.49 -31.33
CA SER A 13 37.38 2.52 -32.68
C SER A 13 38.91 2.69 -32.67
N VAL A 14 39.46 3.39 -31.68
CA VAL A 14 40.91 3.58 -31.50
C VAL A 14 41.50 2.49 -30.58
N GLY A 15 40.71 1.50 -30.17
CA GLY A 15 41.15 0.36 -29.35
C GLY A 15 41.54 0.72 -27.92
N THR A 16 41.11 1.88 -27.42
CA THR A 16 41.40 2.31 -26.04
C THR A 16 40.60 1.48 -25.03
N ILE A 17 39.39 1.06 -25.40
CA ILE A 17 38.51 0.18 -24.61
C ILE A 17 37.84 -0.85 -25.51
N THR A 18 37.38 -1.96 -24.94
CA THR A 18 36.58 -2.97 -25.65
C THR A 18 35.11 -2.60 -25.71
N GLU A 19 34.37 -3.23 -26.62
CA GLU A 19 32.93 -3.03 -26.76
C GLU A 19 32.14 -3.46 -25.51
N ALA A 20 32.58 -4.53 -24.84
CA ALA A 20 32.04 -4.95 -23.55
C ALA A 20 32.30 -3.92 -22.44
N GLN A 21 33.45 -3.25 -22.45
CA GLN A 21 33.76 -2.17 -21.53
C GLN A 21 32.91 -0.93 -21.82
N ALA A 22 32.72 -0.57 -23.09
CA ALA A 22 31.85 0.53 -23.47
C ALA A 22 30.39 0.27 -23.04
N ALA A 23 29.88 -0.94 -23.22
CA ALA A 23 28.54 -1.34 -22.79
C ALA A 23 28.36 -1.27 -21.26
N SER A 24 29.37 -1.70 -20.49
CA SER A 24 29.32 -1.64 -19.02
C SER A 24 29.44 -0.21 -18.47
N ILE A 25 30.21 0.66 -19.14
CA ILE A 25 30.27 2.09 -18.80
C ILE A 25 28.92 2.76 -19.11
N LEU A 26 28.29 2.41 -20.24
CA LEU A 26 26.98 2.93 -20.62
C LEU A 26 25.90 2.53 -19.61
N SER A 27 25.85 1.26 -19.22
CA SER A 27 24.89 0.78 -18.22
C SER A 27 25.11 1.43 -16.85
N LEU A 28 26.36 1.63 -16.44
CA LEU A 28 26.70 2.36 -15.21
C LEU A 28 26.35 3.86 -15.29
N SER A 29 26.46 4.47 -16.46
CA SER A 29 26.00 5.84 -16.72
C SER A 29 24.49 5.96 -16.57
N ASP A 30 23.74 5.06 -17.22
CA ASP A 30 22.28 5.08 -17.21
C ASP A 30 21.73 4.78 -15.80
N ALA A 31 22.34 3.84 -15.06
CA ALA A 31 22.03 3.60 -13.65
C ALA A 31 22.28 4.84 -12.77
N ARG A 32 23.37 5.59 -13.04
CA ARG A 32 23.67 6.83 -12.31
C ARG A 32 22.75 7.98 -12.69
N ARG A 33 22.29 8.05 -13.93
CA ARG A 33 21.28 9.04 -14.37
C ARG A 33 19.94 8.76 -13.71
N GLY A 34 19.47 7.52 -13.72
CA GLY A 34 18.27 7.13 -12.98
C GLY A 34 18.38 7.39 -11.47
N ALA A 35 19.55 7.19 -10.87
CA ALA A 35 19.79 7.55 -9.46
C ALA A 35 19.87 9.07 -9.21
N ARG A 36 20.29 9.88 -10.19
CA ARG A 36 20.42 11.35 -10.07
C ARG A 36 19.15 12.11 -10.44
N GLU A 37 18.33 11.61 -11.35
CA GLU A 37 16.98 12.13 -11.58
C GLU A 37 16.14 11.99 -10.29
N ASN A 38 16.37 10.92 -9.51
CA ASN A 38 15.81 10.76 -8.16
C ASN A 38 16.42 11.70 -7.09
N LEU A 39 17.49 12.45 -7.39
CA LEU A 39 18.17 13.38 -6.44
C LEU A 39 17.87 14.86 -6.71
N SER A 40 17.35 15.23 -7.90
CA SER A 40 17.10 16.64 -8.24
C SER A 40 15.91 17.26 -7.49
N GLY A 41 15.13 16.46 -6.76
CA GLY A 41 14.23 16.91 -5.68
C GLY A 41 13.09 17.85 -6.05
N LEU A 42 12.97 18.24 -7.32
CA LEU A 42 11.92 19.12 -7.83
C LEU A 42 10.73 18.35 -8.41
N ASP A 43 10.98 17.15 -8.93
CA ASP A 43 9.94 16.19 -9.30
C ASP A 43 10.36 14.85 -8.71
N GLU A 44 9.72 14.44 -7.61
CA GLU A 44 9.84 13.07 -7.11
C GLU A 44 9.03 12.19 -8.07
N PRO A 45 9.66 11.32 -8.89
CA PRO A 45 8.89 10.45 -9.76
C PRO A 45 8.16 9.47 -8.85
N PHE A 46 6.85 9.67 -8.69
CA PHE A 46 5.98 8.73 -7.99
C PHE A 46 5.95 7.42 -8.77
N GLU A 47 6.94 6.55 -8.55
CA GLU A 47 6.92 5.15 -8.95
C GLU A 47 5.91 4.42 -8.06
N LEU A 48 4.62 4.61 -8.34
CA LEU A 48 3.53 3.94 -7.64
C LEU A 48 3.68 2.41 -7.72
N PHE A 49 4.33 1.91 -8.79
CA PHE A 49 4.63 0.50 -9.00
C PHE A 49 6.11 0.31 -9.33
N LYS A 50 6.87 -0.27 -8.40
CA LYS A 50 8.26 -0.70 -8.68
C LYS A 50 8.33 -1.91 -9.62
N GLY A 51 7.21 -2.58 -9.88
CA GLY A 51 7.12 -3.67 -10.85
C GLY A 51 5.69 -4.13 -11.14
N PHE A 52 5.47 -4.72 -12.31
CA PHE A 52 4.18 -5.23 -12.79
C PHE A 52 3.52 -6.25 -11.82
N ASN A 53 4.33 -6.98 -11.04
CA ASN A 53 3.83 -7.92 -10.04
C ASN A 53 2.96 -7.27 -8.96
N GLU A 54 3.19 -5.99 -8.63
CA GLU A 54 2.38 -5.29 -7.63
C GLU A 54 0.92 -5.13 -8.06
N ILE A 55 0.66 -5.00 -9.36
CA ILE A 55 -0.69 -4.86 -9.91
C ILE A 55 -1.50 -6.14 -9.66
N PHE A 56 -0.94 -7.31 -9.98
CA PHE A 56 -1.62 -8.58 -9.74
C PHE A 56 -1.95 -8.81 -8.26
N ILE A 57 -1.06 -8.37 -7.37
CA ILE A 57 -1.28 -8.48 -5.93
C ILE A 57 -2.40 -7.55 -5.48
N VAL A 58 -2.40 -6.29 -5.93
CA VAL A 58 -3.47 -5.33 -5.59
C VAL A 58 -4.82 -5.83 -6.10
N VAL A 59 -4.88 -6.34 -7.34
CA VAL A 59 -6.11 -6.94 -7.90
C VAL A 59 -6.54 -8.16 -7.08
N GLY A 60 -5.61 -9.06 -6.76
CA GLY A 60 -5.89 -10.25 -5.94
C GLY A 60 -6.40 -9.88 -4.54
N LEU A 61 -5.77 -8.91 -3.87
CA LEU A 61 -6.21 -8.39 -2.57
C LEU A 61 -7.59 -7.73 -2.67
N THR A 62 -7.86 -6.99 -3.74
CA THR A 62 -9.14 -6.31 -3.96
C THR A 62 -10.27 -7.32 -4.16
N ILE A 63 -10.06 -8.35 -4.98
CA ILE A 63 -11.05 -9.41 -5.20
C ILE A 63 -11.26 -10.21 -3.92
N LEU A 64 -10.18 -10.55 -3.19
CA LEU A 64 -10.28 -11.27 -1.92
C LEU A 64 -11.07 -10.46 -0.88
N TYR A 65 -10.75 -9.19 -0.72
CA TYR A 65 -11.43 -8.30 0.22
C TYR A 65 -12.90 -8.07 -0.17
N ALA A 66 -13.18 -7.84 -1.46
CA ALA A 66 -14.54 -7.68 -1.97
C ALA A 66 -15.37 -8.96 -1.81
N GLY A 67 -14.77 -10.14 -2.06
CA GLY A 67 -15.43 -11.43 -1.84
C GLY A 67 -15.76 -11.66 -0.36
N TRP A 68 -14.83 -11.35 0.54
CA TRP A 68 -15.08 -11.40 1.99
C TRP A 68 -16.16 -10.43 2.44
N ALA A 69 -16.10 -9.17 2.00
CA ALA A 69 -17.09 -8.14 2.30
C ALA A 69 -18.47 -8.50 1.75
N GLY A 70 -18.55 -9.08 0.55
CA GLY A 70 -19.81 -9.56 -0.04
C GLY A 70 -20.43 -10.72 0.75
N LEU A 71 -19.61 -11.70 1.16
CA LEU A 71 -20.08 -12.85 1.94
C LEU A 71 -20.61 -12.42 3.32
N THR A 72 -19.85 -11.57 4.01
CA THR A 72 -20.20 -11.07 5.35
C THR A 72 -21.35 -10.05 5.31
N GLY A 73 -21.46 -9.27 4.24
CA GLY A 73 -22.61 -8.39 4.01
C GLY A 73 -23.91 -9.16 3.78
N LEU A 74 -23.86 -10.25 3.01
CA LEU A 74 -25.03 -11.10 2.78
C LEU A 74 -25.42 -11.91 4.01
N SER A 75 -24.47 -12.33 4.85
CA SER A 75 -24.79 -13.15 6.03
C SER A 75 -25.68 -12.42 7.04
N VAL A 76 -25.62 -11.09 7.09
CA VAL A 76 -26.47 -10.24 7.94
C VAL A 76 -27.96 -10.42 7.67
N LEU A 77 -28.35 -10.78 6.45
CA LEU A 77 -29.75 -11.01 6.09
C LEU A 77 -30.34 -12.28 6.75
N PHE A 78 -29.49 -13.15 7.28
CA PHE A 78 -29.88 -14.46 7.81
C PHE A 78 -29.65 -14.61 9.31
N VAL A 79 -29.40 -13.50 10.02
CA VAL A 79 -28.92 -13.49 11.40
C VAL A 79 -29.80 -12.63 12.30
N GLU A 80 -30.09 -13.12 13.51
CA GLU A 80 -30.94 -12.42 14.50
C GLU A 80 -30.24 -11.25 15.19
N ASN A 81 -28.93 -11.35 15.47
CA ASN A 81 -28.12 -10.28 16.07
C ASN A 81 -27.00 -9.83 15.12
N PRO A 82 -27.30 -8.91 14.20
CA PRO A 82 -26.35 -8.51 13.17
C PRO A 82 -25.17 -7.69 13.70
N GLY A 83 -25.35 -6.89 14.75
CA GLY A 83 -24.29 -6.02 15.29
C GLY A 83 -23.10 -6.79 15.86
N ALA A 84 -23.37 -7.78 16.73
CA ALA A 84 -22.30 -8.58 17.35
C ALA A 84 -21.52 -9.43 16.33
N GLN A 85 -22.21 -9.98 15.32
CA GLN A 85 -21.56 -10.76 14.28
C GLN A 85 -20.74 -9.88 13.33
N MET A 86 -21.25 -8.71 12.95
CA MET A 86 -20.49 -7.75 12.13
C MET A 86 -19.23 -7.27 12.85
N MET A 87 -19.28 -7.08 14.17
CA MET A 87 -18.10 -6.76 14.96
C MET A 87 -17.03 -7.87 14.85
N LEU A 88 -17.43 -9.15 14.91
CA LEU A 88 -16.51 -10.28 14.75
C LEU A 88 -15.91 -10.35 13.34
N TYR A 89 -16.72 -10.18 12.29
CA TYR A 89 -16.25 -10.18 10.91
C TYR A 89 -15.32 -9.01 10.60
N ALA A 90 -15.66 -7.81 11.09
CA ALA A 90 -14.83 -6.63 10.98
C ALA A 90 -13.50 -6.84 11.73
N GLY A 91 -13.52 -7.38 12.94
CA GLY A 91 -12.31 -7.67 13.72
C GLY A 91 -11.41 -8.70 13.03
N PHE A 92 -11.99 -9.75 12.47
CA PHE A 92 -11.25 -10.72 11.65
C PHE A 92 -10.63 -10.05 10.42
N SER A 93 -11.38 -9.21 9.71
CA SER A 93 -10.86 -8.49 8.54
C SER A 93 -9.71 -7.54 8.90
N MET A 94 -9.81 -6.80 10.03
CA MET A 94 -8.73 -5.95 10.53
C MET A 94 -7.47 -6.77 10.82
N ALA A 95 -7.60 -7.90 11.51
CA ALA A 95 -6.48 -8.78 11.84
C ALA A 95 -5.84 -9.39 10.58
N ALA A 96 -6.66 -9.85 9.63
CA ALA A 96 -6.19 -10.40 8.36
C ALA A 96 -5.44 -9.35 7.53
N VAL A 97 -6.00 -8.14 7.40
CA VAL A 97 -5.37 -7.03 6.68
C VAL A 97 -4.08 -6.60 7.37
N ALA A 98 -4.04 -6.50 8.70
CA ALA A 98 -2.82 -6.18 9.44
C ALA A 98 -1.73 -7.26 9.25
N GLY A 99 -2.10 -8.55 9.23
CA GLY A 99 -1.18 -9.65 8.95
C GLY A 99 -0.61 -9.59 7.53
N LEU A 100 -1.45 -9.32 6.53
CA LEU A 100 -1.02 -9.11 5.15
C LEU A 100 -0.13 -7.86 5.02
N ALA A 101 -0.46 -6.78 5.75
CA ALA A 101 0.33 -5.56 5.79
C ALA A 101 1.71 -5.80 6.38
N ALA A 102 1.84 -6.61 7.44
CA ALA A 102 3.13 -7.00 7.98
C ALA A 102 4.00 -7.71 6.92
N TYR A 103 3.40 -8.56 6.09
CA TYR A 103 4.12 -9.24 5.02
C TYR A 103 4.50 -8.30 3.87
N PHE A 104 3.53 -7.59 3.27
CA PHE A 104 3.76 -6.78 2.08
C PHE A 104 4.49 -5.46 2.36
N THR A 105 4.23 -4.84 3.51
CA THR A 105 4.83 -3.55 3.89
C THR A 105 6.22 -3.75 4.51
N LEU A 106 6.34 -4.59 5.54
CA LEU A 106 7.60 -4.68 6.30
C LEU A 106 8.61 -5.63 5.65
N LYS A 107 8.16 -6.83 5.23
CA LYS A 107 9.05 -7.85 4.68
C LYS A 107 9.32 -7.66 3.19
N ARG A 108 8.27 -7.43 2.38
CA ARG A 108 8.40 -7.31 0.92
C ARG A 108 8.59 -5.88 0.42
N ARG A 109 8.35 -4.87 1.27
CA ARG A 109 8.55 -3.43 1.00
C ARG A 109 7.90 -2.93 -0.30
N MET A 110 6.67 -3.40 -0.56
CA MET A 110 5.90 -3.03 -1.76
C MET A 110 5.04 -1.80 -1.49
N ILE A 111 4.90 -0.89 -2.45
CA ILE A 111 4.21 0.39 -2.21
C ILE A 111 2.72 0.25 -2.50
N ALA A 112 2.33 -0.22 -3.68
CA ALA A 112 0.92 -0.25 -4.07
C ALA A 112 0.06 -1.21 -3.22
N PRO A 113 0.50 -2.44 -2.90
CA PRO A 113 -0.23 -3.31 -1.97
C PRO A 113 -0.39 -2.69 -0.58
N SER A 114 0.61 -1.95 -0.10
CA SER A 114 0.57 -1.33 1.23
C SER A 114 -0.45 -0.18 1.29
N ILE A 115 -0.55 0.61 0.21
CA ILE A 115 -1.60 1.63 0.07
C ILE A 115 -2.98 0.96 0.07
N ALA A 116 -3.19 -0.06 -0.77
CA ALA A 116 -4.46 -0.79 -0.84
C ALA A 116 -4.87 -1.40 0.52
N LEU A 117 -3.92 -2.03 1.22
CA LEU A 117 -4.16 -2.61 2.55
C LEU A 117 -4.50 -1.55 3.60
N SER A 118 -3.92 -0.34 3.53
CA SER A 118 -4.29 0.74 4.44
C SER A 118 -5.73 1.24 4.26
N ILE A 119 -6.22 1.29 3.02
CA ILE A 119 -7.62 1.63 2.70
C ILE A 119 -8.54 0.52 3.21
N MET A 120 -8.21 -0.74 2.93
CA MET A 120 -8.98 -1.89 3.43
C MET A 120 -9.04 -1.89 4.96
N PHE A 121 -7.92 -1.59 5.63
CA PHE A 121 -7.86 -1.49 7.07
C PHE A 121 -8.75 -0.36 7.60
N ALA A 122 -8.75 0.81 6.96
CA ALA A 122 -9.62 1.93 7.33
C ALA A 122 -11.10 1.54 7.25
N ILE A 123 -11.52 0.90 6.16
CA ILE A 123 -12.90 0.45 5.95
C ILE A 123 -13.27 -0.62 6.99
N SER A 124 -12.39 -1.58 7.27
CA SER A 124 -12.59 -2.59 8.32
C SER A 124 -12.68 -1.97 9.73
N ALA A 125 -11.83 -1.00 10.04
CA ALA A 125 -11.83 -0.30 11.33
C ALA A 125 -13.10 0.53 11.52
N MET A 126 -13.60 1.16 10.46
CA MET A 126 -14.87 1.90 10.48
C MET A 126 -16.07 0.99 10.69
N GLN A 127 -16.12 -0.17 10.03
CA GLN A 127 -17.16 -1.18 10.25
C GLN A 127 -17.10 -1.76 11.67
N PHE A 128 -15.90 -1.98 12.21
CA PHE A 128 -15.75 -2.43 13.59
C PHE A 128 -16.24 -1.34 14.55
N GLY A 129 -15.82 -0.10 14.33
CA GLY A 129 -16.20 1.04 15.16
C GLY A 129 -17.70 1.32 15.13
N SER A 130 -18.37 1.17 13.99
CA SER A 130 -19.83 1.30 13.90
C SER A 130 -20.54 0.16 14.63
N SER A 131 -20.08 -1.08 14.46
CA SER A 131 -20.65 -2.24 15.15
C SER A 131 -20.46 -2.14 16.66
N LEU A 132 -19.29 -1.65 17.11
CA LEU A 132 -19.01 -1.35 18.51
C LEU A 132 -19.93 -0.24 19.02
N GLY A 133 -20.10 0.83 18.25
CA GLY A 133 -21.01 1.92 18.55
C GLY A 133 -22.44 1.43 18.77
N ASP A 134 -22.97 0.60 17.87
CA ASP A 134 -24.32 0.02 17.96
C ASP A 134 -24.50 -0.86 19.21
N VAL A 135 -23.45 -1.59 19.62
CA VAL A 135 -23.48 -2.40 20.86
C VAL A 135 -23.51 -1.51 22.12
N LEU A 136 -22.80 -0.38 22.11
CA LEU A 136 -22.72 0.52 23.27
C LEU A 136 -23.89 1.53 23.34
N SER A 137 -24.44 1.94 22.21
CA SER A 137 -25.45 2.99 22.12
C SER A 137 -26.36 2.79 20.91
N ASN A 138 -27.66 2.95 21.11
CA ASN A 138 -28.65 2.92 20.02
C ASN A 138 -28.86 4.30 19.35
N GLN A 139 -28.14 5.33 19.78
CA GLN A 139 -28.25 6.67 19.22
C GLN A 139 -27.30 6.85 18.05
N THR A 140 -27.85 7.03 16.84
CA THR A 140 -27.06 7.15 15.61
C THR A 140 -25.93 8.19 15.66
N PRO A 141 -26.07 9.39 16.27
CA PRO A 141 -24.95 10.33 16.33
C PRO A 141 -23.79 9.81 17.19
N THR A 142 -24.10 9.07 18.26
CA THR A 142 -23.10 8.50 19.16
C THR A 142 -22.35 7.35 18.48
N VAL A 143 -23.05 6.52 17.70
CA VAL A 143 -22.46 5.43 16.92
C VAL A 143 -21.41 5.96 15.94
N TRP A 144 -21.73 6.99 15.16
CA TRP A 144 -20.80 7.59 14.21
C TRP A 144 -19.61 8.29 14.89
N ALA A 145 -19.82 8.90 16.06
CA ALA A 145 -18.75 9.48 16.85
C ALA A 145 -17.78 8.41 17.37
N ILE A 146 -18.30 7.28 17.87
CA ILE A 146 -17.48 6.14 18.31
C ILE A 146 -16.75 5.54 17.09
N ALA A 147 -17.43 5.36 15.97
CA ALA A 147 -16.86 4.76 14.77
C ALA A 147 -15.68 5.58 14.21
N SER A 148 -15.86 6.90 14.07
CA SER A 148 -14.82 7.80 13.59
C SER A 148 -13.63 7.87 14.56
N GLY A 149 -13.89 8.03 15.86
CA GLY A 149 -12.84 8.05 16.88
C GLY A 149 -12.03 6.74 16.93
N PHE A 150 -12.71 5.60 16.85
CA PHE A 150 -12.06 4.29 16.81
C PHE A 150 -11.21 4.12 15.54
N THR A 151 -11.77 4.49 14.38
CA THR A 151 -11.08 4.38 13.08
C THR A 151 -9.82 5.23 13.07
N GLY A 152 -9.92 6.51 13.47
CA GLY A 152 -8.77 7.41 13.53
C GLY A 152 -7.67 6.89 14.48
N ALA A 153 -8.05 6.44 15.68
CA ALA A 153 -7.09 5.87 16.64
C ALA A 153 -6.36 4.64 16.08
N TRP A 154 -7.08 3.73 15.43
CA TRP A 154 -6.49 2.54 14.83
C TRP A 154 -5.67 2.82 13.58
N LEU A 155 -6.04 3.83 12.77
CA LEU A 155 -5.22 4.28 11.65
C LEU A 155 -3.92 4.94 12.10
N PHE A 156 -3.96 5.72 13.19
CA PHE A 156 -2.73 6.22 13.82
C PHE A 156 -1.83 5.09 14.30
N LEU A 157 -2.40 4.05 14.93
CA LEU A 157 -1.65 2.87 15.36
C LEU A 157 -1.09 2.09 14.17
N TYR A 158 -1.89 1.92 13.10
CA TYR A 158 -1.45 1.31 11.85
C TYR A 158 -0.27 2.08 11.24
N TRP A 159 -0.37 3.42 11.18
CA TRP A 159 0.73 4.27 10.73
C TRP A 159 1.98 4.12 11.62
N ALA A 160 1.83 4.08 12.94
CA ALA A 160 2.96 3.94 13.86
C ALA A 160 3.73 2.62 13.64
N ILE A 161 3.03 1.52 13.33
CA ILE A 161 3.61 0.20 13.11
C ILE A 161 4.20 0.07 11.69
N PHE A 162 3.43 0.41 10.66
CA PHE A 162 3.78 0.13 9.26
C PHE A 162 4.46 1.31 8.55
N ARG A 163 4.38 2.51 9.13
CA ARG A 163 4.96 3.77 8.62
C ARG A 163 4.60 4.08 7.16
N VAL A 164 3.37 3.75 6.77
CA VAL A 164 2.82 4.05 5.44
C VAL A 164 2.26 5.48 5.46
N PRO A 165 2.90 6.48 4.82
CA PRO A 165 2.49 7.88 4.95
C PRO A 165 1.04 8.13 4.49
N PHE A 166 0.59 7.40 3.47
CA PHE A 166 -0.77 7.48 2.95
C PHE A 166 -1.84 7.22 4.02
N THR A 167 -1.55 6.41 5.06
CA THR A 167 -2.49 6.14 6.14
C THR A 167 -2.88 7.40 6.92
N LEU A 168 -1.99 8.40 7.02
CA LEU A 168 -2.30 9.67 7.69
C LEU A 168 -3.32 10.51 6.93
N LEU A 169 -3.46 10.32 5.62
CA LEU A 169 -4.49 11.00 4.82
C LEU A 169 -5.89 10.41 5.05
N LEU A 170 -5.97 9.22 5.64
CA LEU A 170 -7.23 8.51 5.92
C LEU A 170 -7.78 8.81 7.32
N VAL A 171 -6.98 9.44 8.19
CA VAL A 171 -7.36 9.86 9.55
C VAL A 171 -8.25 11.09 9.47
#